data_AF-A0A814U1E0-F1
#
_entry.id   AF-A0A814U1E0-F1
#
_cell.length_a   1.000
_cell.length_b   1.000
_cell.length_c   1.000
_cell.angle_alpha   90.00
_cell.angle_beta   90.00
_cell.angle_gamma   90.00
#
_symmetry.space_group_name_H-M   'P 1'
#
loop_
_entity.id
_entity.type
_entity.pdbx_description
1 polymer ?
#
loop_
_entity_poly.entity_id
_entity_poly.type
_entity_poly.pdbx_seq_one_letter_code
_entity_poly.pdbx_strand_id
1 'polypeptide(L)'
;MIPLEQLTKIVLEPYRIPLEDILRLLFFTSNLHTLQFDTLGLHQNNLDFIQQHYIFDYGSKINKIESLILSGRCSLNELDFIVNLFPQLKSLETGMNRTEIKKNSILLSKTDNKTQHLFYLCIAYIPKVCLKEINTMIKSEKLLENYSIKYINYNLYVWCFKQNGVAVTVGHRLSSLSNGVKRMALQKRKRTCHSGSGGHKCHRKMHTTTRKLSVQPTMEDEVLSDENWGTFWMGSVTIGTPGQSFDIDFDTGSADLWVPGTQCENSCGGSHTFDSQLSSTYKLWNKEFHIQYGDGSSASGTWSNDTVTFGSISIPNQPFAIINSANGMKASKFDGVLGMGYQKLSSGGEIPVVWSMYLTGELSLPIFSFWFGSVSTGYDTGELILGGYDTSKYTGNFTYAPVSVEGYWEFVADSVSLSIGSTTTTIATSINAILDTGTTDAILGPSAYVNAINSMLEATYDPTIGYVREK
;
A
#
# COMPACT_ATOMS: atom_id res chain seq x y z
N MET A 1 30.63 -8.22 -12.68
CA MET A 1 30.70 -6.75 -12.78
C MET A 1 29.51 -6.29 -13.60
N ILE A 2 28.76 -5.28 -13.15
CA ILE A 2 27.63 -4.72 -13.89
C ILE A 2 28.17 -3.66 -14.86
N PRO A 3 27.86 -3.70 -16.16
CA PRO A 3 28.24 -2.64 -17.10
C PRO A 3 27.67 -1.28 -16.66
N LEU A 4 28.47 -0.21 -16.72
CA LEU A 4 28.04 1.13 -16.29
C LEU A 4 26.80 1.63 -17.06
N GLU A 5 26.65 1.20 -18.31
CA GLU A 5 25.48 1.48 -19.16
C GLU A 5 24.18 0.86 -18.64
N GLN A 6 24.24 -0.16 -17.77
CA GLN A 6 23.05 -0.78 -17.16
C GLN A 6 22.63 -0.13 -15.84
N LEU A 7 23.41 0.84 -15.33
CA LEU A 7 23.08 1.52 -14.08
C LEU A 7 21.95 2.52 -14.29
N THR A 8 20.86 2.33 -13.54
CA THR A 8 19.68 3.22 -13.54
C THR A 8 19.67 4.16 -12.32
N LYS A 9 20.42 3.82 -11.27
CA LYS A 9 20.58 4.61 -10.05
C LYS A 9 22.01 4.53 -9.52
N ILE A 10 22.55 5.67 -9.09
CA ILE A 10 23.84 5.76 -8.41
C ILE A 10 23.66 6.53 -7.10
N VAL A 11 24.17 5.95 -6.02
CA VAL A 11 24.27 6.58 -4.70
C VAL A 11 25.75 6.72 -4.37
N LEU A 12 26.20 7.95 -4.26
CA LEU A 12 27.56 8.28 -3.83
C LEU A 12 27.49 8.58 -2.33
N GLU A 13 27.95 7.61 -1.54
CA GLU A 13 28.08 7.71 -0.08
C GLU A 13 28.98 8.90 0.32
N PRO A 14 28.86 9.44 1.56
CA PRO A 14 29.39 10.74 1.91
C PRO A 14 30.93 10.75 2.04
N TYR A 15 31.65 10.87 0.93
CA TYR A 15 33.07 11.22 0.83
C TYR A 15 33.36 11.95 -0.49
N ARG A 16 34.43 12.77 -0.46
CA ARG A 16 34.76 13.90 -1.37
C ARG A 16 34.92 13.55 -2.86
N ILE A 17 33.89 13.11 -3.57
CA ILE A 17 33.92 13.04 -5.04
C ILE A 17 33.60 14.45 -5.56
N PRO A 18 34.55 15.15 -6.22
CA PRO A 18 34.27 16.45 -6.83
C PRO A 18 33.15 16.32 -7.86
N LEU A 19 32.33 17.37 -7.98
CA LEU A 19 31.26 17.41 -8.99
C LEU A 19 31.79 17.11 -10.41
N GLU A 20 33.00 17.54 -10.74
CA GLU A 20 33.62 17.24 -12.03
C GLU A 20 33.73 15.72 -12.30
N ASP A 21 34.12 14.94 -11.31
CA ASP A 21 34.24 13.49 -11.44
C ASP A 21 32.87 12.80 -11.52
N ILE A 22 31.88 13.35 -10.81
CA ILE A 22 30.47 12.92 -10.95
C ILE A 22 30.00 13.17 -12.38
N LEU A 23 30.27 14.35 -12.94
CA LEU A 23 29.90 14.69 -14.32
C LEU A 23 30.62 13.81 -15.34
N ARG A 24 31.89 13.45 -15.09
CA ARG A 24 32.62 12.49 -15.93
C ARG A 24 32.00 11.11 -15.89
N LEU A 25 31.50 10.66 -14.74
CA LEU A 25 30.80 9.38 -14.61
C LEU A 25 29.51 9.34 -15.45
N LEU A 26 28.82 10.47 -15.61
CA LEU A 26 27.63 10.56 -16.45
C LEU A 26 27.90 10.24 -17.93
N PHE A 27 29.13 10.43 -18.43
CA PHE A 27 29.49 10.04 -19.79
C PHE A 27 29.41 8.53 -20.03
N PHE A 28 29.58 7.73 -18.98
CA PHE A 28 29.64 6.27 -19.08
C PHE A 28 28.36 5.59 -18.61
N THR A 29 27.35 6.35 -18.17
CA THR A 29 26.14 5.85 -17.52
C THR A 29 24.87 6.34 -18.26
N SER A 30 24.73 5.90 -19.51
CA SER A 30 23.72 6.38 -20.49
C SER A 30 22.25 6.12 -20.13
N ASN A 31 21.99 5.21 -19.18
CA ASN A 31 20.66 4.85 -18.66
C ASN A 31 20.44 5.30 -17.21
N LEU A 32 21.31 6.15 -16.68
CA LEU A 32 21.18 6.66 -15.32
C LEU A 32 20.07 7.71 -15.25
N HIS A 33 19.08 7.47 -14.39
CA HIS A 33 17.93 8.36 -14.20
C HIS A 33 17.87 8.95 -12.79
N THR A 34 18.50 8.30 -11.81
CA THR A 34 18.54 8.77 -10.42
C THR A 34 19.98 8.92 -9.92
N LEU A 35 20.29 10.10 -9.39
CA LEU A 35 21.61 10.41 -8.83
C LEU A 35 21.46 10.91 -7.39
N GLN A 36 22.29 10.40 -6.49
CA GLN A 36 22.38 10.88 -5.11
C GLN A 36 23.84 11.18 -4.75
N PHE A 37 24.13 12.38 -4.25
CA PHE A 37 25.47 12.77 -3.78
C PHE A 37 25.45 13.88 -2.71
N ASP A 38 26.59 14.13 -2.09
CA ASP A 38 26.74 15.11 -1.00
C ASP A 38 27.06 16.53 -1.53
N THR A 39 26.46 17.58 -0.93
CA THR A 39 26.66 18.97 -1.36
C THR A 39 28.07 19.50 -1.08
N LEU A 40 28.89 18.82 -0.28
CA LEU A 40 30.32 19.14 -0.11
C LEU A 40 31.08 19.14 -1.44
N GLY A 41 30.67 18.31 -2.41
CA GLY A 41 31.21 18.33 -3.76
C GLY A 41 30.86 19.61 -4.54
N LEU A 42 29.79 20.32 -4.17
CA LEU A 42 29.45 21.65 -4.73
C LEU A 42 30.29 22.74 -4.07
N HIS A 43 30.43 22.70 -2.74
CA HIS A 43 31.15 23.72 -1.97
C HIS A 43 32.68 23.73 -2.22
N GLN A 44 33.26 22.59 -2.62
CA GLN A 44 34.69 22.47 -2.93
C GLN A 44 35.06 23.00 -4.32
N ASN A 45 34.07 23.26 -5.18
CA ASN A 45 34.29 23.63 -6.57
C ASN A 45 33.98 25.10 -6.83
N ASN A 46 34.77 25.72 -7.70
CA ASN A 46 34.45 27.05 -8.21
C ASN A 46 33.34 26.91 -9.27
N LEU A 47 32.08 27.15 -8.87
CA LEU A 47 30.91 26.97 -9.74
C LEU A 47 31.01 27.78 -11.04
N ASP A 48 31.57 29.00 -10.98
CA ASP A 48 31.78 29.84 -12.16
C ASP A 48 32.79 29.22 -13.13
N PHE A 49 33.83 28.57 -12.59
CA PHE A 49 34.82 27.83 -13.39
C PHE A 49 34.20 26.59 -14.05
N ILE A 50 33.33 25.86 -13.33
CA ILE A 50 32.63 24.69 -13.87
C ILE A 50 31.65 25.08 -14.97
N GLN A 51 30.89 26.17 -14.80
CA GLN A 51 29.96 26.66 -15.83
C GLN A 51 30.66 27.03 -17.13
N GLN A 52 31.91 27.50 -17.06
CA GLN A 52 32.72 27.83 -18.24
C GLN A 52 33.43 26.61 -18.85
N HIS A 53 33.37 25.45 -18.20
CA HIS A 53 34.07 24.25 -18.63
C HIS A 53 33.22 23.43 -19.61
N TYR A 54 33.83 22.92 -20.68
CA TYR A 54 33.11 22.15 -21.72
C TYR A 54 32.35 20.93 -21.18
N ILE A 55 32.79 20.39 -20.04
CA ILE A 55 32.17 19.26 -19.34
C ILE A 55 30.75 19.62 -18.84
N PHE A 56 30.51 20.88 -18.47
CA PHE A 56 29.19 21.35 -18.03
C PHE A 56 28.22 21.46 -19.20
N ASP A 57 28.63 22.13 -20.29
CA ASP A 57 27.79 22.29 -21.49
C ASP A 57 27.48 20.96 -22.19
N TYR A 58 28.46 20.07 -22.22
CA TYR A 58 28.28 18.75 -22.83
C TYR A 58 27.51 17.82 -21.88
N GLY A 59 27.88 17.80 -20.59
CA GLY A 59 27.23 17.01 -19.54
C GLY A 59 25.75 17.36 -19.37
N SER A 60 25.40 18.65 -19.37
CA SER A 60 24.01 19.13 -19.28
C SER A 60 23.14 18.67 -20.44
N LYS A 61 23.69 18.56 -21.66
CA LYS A 61 22.94 18.14 -22.85
C LYS A 61 22.67 16.65 -22.92
N ILE A 62 23.58 15.83 -22.41
CA ILE A 62 23.52 14.37 -22.59
C ILE A 62 22.91 13.64 -21.39
N ASN A 63 22.92 14.24 -20.20
CA ASN A 63 22.45 13.56 -19.01
C ASN A 63 20.91 13.40 -19.03
N LYS A 64 20.43 12.26 -18.54
CA LYS A 64 19.00 11.90 -18.47
C LYS A 64 18.50 11.81 -17.02
N ILE A 65 19.14 12.56 -16.12
CA ILE A 65 18.79 12.54 -14.71
C ILE A 65 17.43 13.20 -14.54
N GLU A 66 16.47 12.41 -14.07
CA GLU A 66 15.12 12.86 -13.78
C GLU A 66 14.90 13.08 -12.28
N SER A 67 15.71 12.44 -11.43
CA SER A 67 15.62 12.53 -9.97
C SER A 67 16.99 12.75 -9.34
N LEU A 68 17.12 13.83 -8.56
CA LEU A 68 18.36 14.19 -7.87
C LEU A 68 18.13 14.34 -6.35
N ILE A 69 19.00 13.70 -5.57
CA ILE A 69 18.97 13.76 -4.10
C ILE A 69 20.30 14.30 -3.59
N LEU A 70 20.26 15.44 -2.91
CA LEU A 70 21.41 16.12 -2.33
C LEU A 70 21.37 15.95 -0.81
N SER A 71 22.31 15.20 -0.25
CA SER A 71 22.32 14.86 1.19
C SER A 71 22.64 16.05 2.11
N GLY A 72 23.11 17.17 1.55
CA GLY A 72 23.50 18.37 2.28
C GLY A 72 22.59 19.58 2.03
N ARG A 73 23.05 20.77 2.45
CA ARG A 73 22.30 22.03 2.33
C ARG A 73 22.81 22.86 1.17
N CYS A 74 21.89 23.35 0.34
CA CYS A 74 22.19 24.27 -0.75
C CYS A 74 21.79 25.71 -0.43
N SER A 75 22.55 26.64 -1.00
CA SER A 75 22.18 28.03 -1.24
C SER A 75 21.30 28.14 -2.49
N LEU A 76 20.64 29.29 -2.68
CA LEU A 76 19.84 29.55 -3.89
C LEU A 76 20.67 29.50 -5.18
N ASN A 77 21.89 29.99 -5.14
CA ASN A 77 22.79 29.98 -6.31
C ASN A 77 23.20 28.55 -6.69
N GLU A 78 23.44 27.70 -5.69
CA GLU A 78 23.73 26.28 -5.92
C GLU A 78 22.52 25.54 -6.49
N LEU A 79 21.31 25.85 -6.03
CA LEU A 79 20.08 25.27 -6.59
C LEU A 79 19.87 25.69 -8.04
N ASP A 80 20.04 26.97 -8.36
CA ASP A 80 19.95 27.48 -9.73
C ASP A 80 20.99 26.80 -10.64
N PHE A 81 22.23 26.69 -10.17
CA PHE A 81 23.28 25.95 -10.87
C PHE A 81 22.89 24.48 -11.14
N ILE A 82 22.37 23.77 -10.13
CA ILE A 82 21.96 22.37 -10.24
C ILE A 82 20.82 22.18 -11.23
N VAL A 83 19.79 23.03 -11.19
CA VAL A 83 18.67 22.95 -12.13
C VAL A 83 19.14 23.15 -13.57
N ASN A 84 20.06 24.09 -13.80
CA ASN A 84 20.62 24.32 -15.14
C ASN A 84 21.52 23.15 -15.61
N LEU A 85 22.18 22.46 -14.69
CA LEU A 85 23.03 21.31 -14.99
C LEU A 85 22.22 20.07 -15.39
N PHE A 86 21.01 19.90 -14.85
CA PHE A 86 20.15 18.75 -15.09
C PHE A 86 18.82 19.21 -15.74
N PRO A 87 18.79 19.45 -17.07
CA PRO A 87 17.63 20.05 -17.72
C PRO A 87 16.40 19.14 -17.80
N GLN A 88 16.56 17.82 -17.60
CA GLN A 88 15.46 16.84 -17.54
C GLN A 88 14.97 16.56 -16.11
N LEU A 89 15.46 17.32 -15.13
CA LEU A 89 15.19 17.08 -13.71
C LEU A 89 13.72 17.30 -13.36
N LYS A 90 13.02 16.22 -13.01
CA LYS A 90 11.62 16.21 -12.59
C LYS A 90 11.47 16.35 -11.08
N SER A 91 12.43 15.84 -10.31
CA SER A 91 12.42 15.77 -8.86
C SER A 91 13.76 16.18 -8.25
N LEU A 92 13.74 17.12 -7.31
CA LEU A 92 14.92 17.54 -6.52
C LEU A 92 14.64 17.46 -5.03
N GLU A 93 15.49 16.74 -4.30
CA GLU A 93 15.49 16.71 -2.84
C GLU A 93 16.79 17.27 -2.27
N THR A 94 16.70 18.22 -1.34
CA THR A 94 17.87 18.88 -0.75
C THR A 94 17.54 19.55 0.59
N GLY A 95 18.55 19.87 1.40
CA GLY A 95 18.41 20.81 2.50
C GLY A 95 18.59 22.25 2.03
N MET A 96 18.09 23.23 2.78
CA MET A 96 18.33 24.65 2.48
C MET A 96 19.01 25.38 3.63
N ASN A 97 19.89 26.32 3.29
CA ASN A 97 20.53 27.18 4.28
C ASN A 97 19.52 28.09 4.99
N ARG A 98 19.62 28.16 6.32
CA ARG A 98 18.67 28.89 7.19
C ARG A 98 18.53 30.38 6.85
N THR A 99 19.59 31.00 6.34
CA THR A 99 19.61 32.41 5.90
C THR A 99 18.84 32.63 4.61
N GLU A 100 18.77 31.63 3.74
CA GLU A 100 18.07 31.70 2.46
C GLU A 100 16.56 31.45 2.63
N ILE A 101 16.16 30.61 3.59
CA ILE A 101 14.75 30.39 3.97
C ILE A 101 14.04 31.69 4.38
N LYS A 102 14.78 32.70 4.86
CA LYS A 102 14.21 34.01 5.21
C LYS A 102 14.01 34.95 4.01
N LYS A 103 14.66 34.70 2.88
CA LYS A 103 14.61 35.54 1.66
C LYS A 103 13.54 35.05 0.65
N ASN A 104 12.51 34.38 1.17
CA ASN A 104 11.68 33.40 0.47
C ASN A 104 10.67 33.93 -0.56
N SER A 105 10.73 35.21 -0.93
CA SER A 105 10.02 35.73 -2.11
C SER A 105 10.73 35.39 -3.42
N ILE A 106 11.99 34.94 -3.37
CA ILE A 106 12.87 34.80 -4.54
C ILE A 106 12.87 33.38 -5.13
N LEU A 107 12.61 32.35 -4.32
CA LEU A 107 12.69 30.93 -4.76
C LEU A 107 11.73 30.59 -5.90
N LEU A 108 10.58 31.25 -5.91
CA LEU A 108 9.49 31.02 -6.87
C LEU A 108 9.31 32.20 -7.84
N SER A 109 10.01 33.33 -7.63
CA SER A 109 10.01 34.45 -8.59
C SER A 109 11.14 34.34 -9.60
N LYS A 110 12.17 33.51 -9.34
CA LYS A 110 13.23 33.17 -10.29
C LYS A 110 12.93 31.91 -11.11
N THR A 111 11.70 31.39 -11.04
CA THR A 111 11.19 30.44 -12.03
C THR A 111 10.89 31.19 -13.34
N ASP A 112 11.95 31.69 -13.98
CA ASP A 112 11.96 32.00 -15.40
C ASP A 112 11.61 30.73 -16.20
N ASN A 113 11.34 30.86 -17.50
CA ASN A 113 10.98 29.79 -18.45
C ASN A 113 11.88 28.53 -18.43
N LYS A 114 12.97 28.54 -17.67
CA LYS A 114 13.99 27.48 -17.54
C LYS A 114 13.67 26.42 -16.47
N THR A 115 12.77 26.68 -15.50
CA THR A 115 12.40 25.70 -14.43
C THR A 115 11.04 25.02 -14.67
N GLN A 116 10.45 25.17 -15.85
CA GLN A 116 9.13 24.61 -16.20
C GLN A 116 9.05 23.07 -16.09
N HIS A 117 10.19 22.39 -15.95
CA HIS A 117 10.31 20.94 -15.84
C HIS A 117 10.46 20.43 -14.40
N LEU A 118 10.63 21.31 -13.41
CA LEU A 118 10.73 20.90 -12.01
C LEU A 118 9.32 20.72 -11.41
N PHE A 119 8.90 19.46 -11.32
CA PHE A 119 7.55 19.08 -10.88
C PHE A 119 7.46 18.85 -9.37
N TYR A 120 8.59 18.58 -8.71
CA TYR A 120 8.67 18.31 -7.28
C TYR A 120 9.98 18.84 -6.66
N LEU A 121 9.83 19.62 -5.59
CA LEU A 121 10.92 20.09 -4.75
C LEU A 121 10.62 19.74 -3.28
N CYS A 122 11.51 18.97 -2.66
CA CYS A 122 11.49 18.69 -1.24
C CYS A 122 12.66 19.39 -0.54
N ILE A 123 12.34 20.27 0.41
CA ILE A 123 13.33 20.92 1.27
C ILE A 123 13.28 20.26 2.65
N ALA A 124 14.31 19.51 2.99
CA ALA A 124 14.36 18.72 4.21
C ALA A 124 14.84 19.52 5.44
N TYR A 125 14.40 19.07 6.63
CA TYR A 125 14.89 19.53 7.95
C TYR A 125 14.76 21.03 8.24
N ILE A 126 13.64 21.62 7.83
CA ILE A 126 13.35 23.03 8.07
C ILE A 126 12.99 23.27 9.55
N PRO A 127 13.76 24.11 10.27
CA PRO A 127 13.53 24.36 11.70
C PRO A 127 12.15 24.95 11.99
N LYS A 128 11.55 24.59 13.13
CA LYS A 128 10.25 25.13 13.60
C LYS A 128 10.21 26.66 13.62
N VAL A 129 11.34 27.32 13.88
CA VAL A 129 11.44 28.79 13.90
C VAL A 129 11.06 29.41 12.55
N CYS A 130 11.23 28.68 11.44
CA CYS A 130 10.89 29.14 10.09
C CYS A 130 9.42 28.87 9.71
N LEU A 131 8.65 28.19 10.58
CA LEU A 131 7.24 27.84 10.33
C LEU A 131 6.36 29.08 10.14
N LYS A 132 6.64 30.16 10.86
CA LYS A 132 5.84 31.38 10.77
C LYS A 132 6.00 32.02 9.39
N GLU A 133 7.24 32.12 8.89
CA GLU A 133 7.50 32.62 7.54
C GLU A 133 6.93 31.68 6.46
N ILE A 134 7.08 30.36 6.62
CA ILE A 134 6.51 29.36 5.69
C ILE A 134 4.99 29.41 5.66
N ASN A 135 4.33 29.48 6.82
CA ASN A 135 2.88 29.61 6.89
C ASN A 135 2.40 30.94 6.28
N THR A 136 3.19 32.01 6.41
CA THR A 136 2.89 33.29 5.76
C THR A 136 3.00 33.17 4.25
N MET A 137 4.03 32.48 3.75
CA MET A 137 4.20 32.18 2.33
C MET A 137 3.04 31.35 1.77
N ILE A 138 2.71 30.22 2.43
CA ILE A 138 1.59 29.34 2.06
C ILE A 138 0.30 30.15 1.99
N LYS A 139 0.01 30.98 3.00
CA LYS A 139 -1.20 31.82 3.03
C LYS A 139 -1.19 32.97 2.02
N SER A 140 -0.02 33.39 1.55
CA SER A 140 0.10 34.54 0.65
C SER A 140 -0.18 34.22 -0.81
N GLU A 141 -0.32 32.93 -1.17
CA GLU A 141 -0.79 32.37 -2.46
C GLU A 141 -0.43 33.11 -3.77
N LYS A 142 0.60 33.96 -3.78
CA LYS A 142 1.21 34.51 -5.00
C LYS A 142 2.13 33.47 -5.66
N LEU A 143 1.70 32.22 -5.63
CA LEU A 143 2.33 31.12 -6.36
C LEU A 143 1.67 31.08 -7.74
N LEU A 144 2.44 30.75 -8.76
CA LEU A 144 1.88 30.45 -10.09
C LEU A 144 0.73 29.45 -9.90
N GLU A 145 -0.42 29.67 -10.54
CA GLU A 145 -1.72 28.97 -10.33
C GLU A 145 -1.67 27.42 -10.34
N ASN A 146 -0.54 26.83 -10.70
CA ASN A 146 -0.37 25.40 -10.91
C ASN A 146 0.44 24.71 -9.81
N TYR A 147 0.94 25.41 -8.79
CA TYR A 147 1.78 24.84 -7.74
C TYR A 147 1.07 24.76 -6.38
N SER A 148 1.31 23.67 -5.65
CA SER A 148 0.87 23.49 -4.27
C SER A 148 2.04 23.27 -3.33
N ILE A 149 1.84 23.67 -2.08
CA ILE A 149 2.86 23.63 -1.02
C ILE A 149 2.29 22.95 0.22
N LYS A 150 3.06 22.07 0.85
CA LYS A 150 2.70 21.45 2.13
C LYS A 150 3.91 21.28 3.03
N TYR A 151 3.72 21.48 4.33
CA TYR A 151 4.74 21.23 5.33
C TYR A 151 4.38 19.99 6.15
N ILE A 152 5.24 18.98 6.14
CA ILE A 152 5.02 17.70 6.86
C ILE A 152 6.35 17.25 7.45
N ASN A 153 6.36 16.84 8.73
CA ASN A 153 7.52 16.22 9.38
C ASN A 153 8.84 16.99 9.19
N TYR A 154 8.80 18.31 9.37
CA TYR A 154 9.95 19.22 9.18
C TYR A 154 10.41 19.42 7.74
N ASN A 155 9.67 18.95 6.75
CA ASN A 155 10.01 19.11 5.34
C ASN A 155 8.95 19.98 4.64
N LEU A 156 9.41 20.82 3.70
CA LEU A 156 8.55 21.60 2.82
C LEU A 156 8.52 20.93 1.45
N TYR A 157 7.31 20.62 1.00
CA TYR A 157 7.04 20.02 -0.29
C TYR A 157 6.41 21.06 -1.19
N VAL A 158 6.93 21.21 -2.40
CA VAL A 158 6.38 22.06 -3.45
C VAL A 158 6.21 21.20 -4.69
N TRP A 159 5.02 21.19 -5.29
CA TRP A 159 4.76 20.39 -6.49
C TRP A 159 3.77 21.05 -7.46
N CYS A 160 3.87 20.73 -8.76
CA CYS A 160 3.04 21.27 -9.83
C CYS A 160 1.95 20.29 -10.28
N PHE A 161 0.75 20.77 -10.59
CA PHE A 161 -0.42 19.97 -10.97
C PHE A 161 -0.80 19.97 -12.46
N LYS A 162 -0.22 20.83 -13.31
CA LYS A 162 -0.59 20.88 -14.75
C LYS A 162 0.46 20.30 -15.68
N GLN A 163 0.09 19.20 -16.34
CA GLN A 163 0.46 18.93 -17.73
C GLN A 163 -0.76 18.33 -18.46
N ASN A 164 -1.26 19.00 -19.50
CA ASN A 164 -2.20 18.44 -20.50
C ASN A 164 -3.36 17.58 -19.97
N GLY A 165 -3.99 17.95 -18.85
CA GLY A 165 -5.15 17.23 -18.33
C GLY A 165 -4.86 15.85 -17.69
N VAL A 166 -3.60 15.51 -17.44
CA VAL A 166 -3.22 14.29 -16.70
C VAL A 166 -2.76 14.68 -15.30
N ALA A 167 -3.45 14.18 -14.27
CA ALA A 167 -3.02 14.31 -12.89
C ALA A 167 -1.73 13.49 -12.69
N VAL A 168 -0.61 14.17 -12.47
CA VAL A 168 0.66 13.52 -12.12
C VAL A 168 0.67 13.30 -10.61
N THR A 169 0.48 12.05 -10.19
CA THR A 169 0.65 11.65 -8.79
C THR A 169 2.14 11.71 -8.45
N VAL A 170 2.52 12.64 -7.58
CA VAL A 170 3.92 12.85 -7.22
C VAL A 170 4.36 11.76 -6.26
N GLY A 171 5.20 10.86 -6.80
CA GLY A 171 5.82 9.75 -6.07
C GLY A 171 6.68 10.24 -4.91
N HIS A 172 6.41 9.68 -3.73
CA HIS A 172 7.25 9.84 -2.55
C HIS A 172 8.57 9.05 -2.69
N ARG A 173 9.68 9.72 -2.35
CA ARG A 173 10.98 9.24 -1.84
C ARG A 173 11.36 7.76 -2.02
N LEU A 174 12.42 7.53 -2.81
CA LEU A 174 13.32 6.37 -2.70
C LEU A 174 14.72 6.84 -2.30
N SER A 175 14.98 6.98 -0.99
CA SER A 175 16.36 7.00 -0.47
C SER A 175 16.50 6.13 0.78
N SER A 176 17.30 5.07 0.61
CA SER A 176 17.96 4.25 1.61
C SER A 176 17.10 3.62 2.72
N LEU A 177 16.26 2.66 2.35
CA LEU A 177 16.02 1.49 3.20
C LEU A 177 15.79 0.31 2.24
N SER A 178 16.72 -0.64 2.17
CA SER A 178 16.42 -2.01 1.74
C SER A 178 15.42 -2.72 2.67
N ASN A 179 14.66 -1.95 3.47
CA ASN A 179 13.82 -2.38 4.57
C ASN A 179 12.36 -1.91 4.44
N GLY A 180 11.94 -1.14 3.43
CA GLY A 180 10.54 -0.68 3.33
C GLY A 180 9.62 -1.55 2.45
N VAL A 181 10.19 -2.50 1.70
CA VAL A 181 9.44 -3.56 1.01
C VAL A 181 9.49 -4.80 1.90
N LYS A 182 8.35 -5.27 2.40
CA LYS A 182 8.26 -6.49 3.20
C LYS A 182 7.45 -7.54 2.46
N ARG A 183 8.02 -8.74 2.39
CA ARG A 183 7.42 -9.90 1.76
C ARG A 183 6.98 -10.88 2.83
N MET A 184 5.80 -11.44 2.66
CA MET A 184 5.27 -12.50 3.50
C MET A 184 4.79 -13.62 2.59
N ALA A 185 5.30 -14.81 2.86
CA ALA A 185 4.76 -16.01 2.23
C ALA A 185 3.36 -16.27 2.80
N LEU A 186 2.40 -16.47 1.90
CA LEU A 186 1.05 -16.90 2.24
C LEU A 186 0.93 -18.39 1.96
N GLN A 187 0.22 -19.10 2.84
CA GLN A 187 -0.07 -20.51 2.69
C GLN A 187 -1.57 -20.71 2.47
N LYS A 188 -1.91 -21.48 1.43
CA LYS A 188 -3.29 -21.90 1.21
C LYS A 188 -3.64 -23.03 2.17
N ARG A 189 -4.71 -22.88 2.96
CA ARG A 189 -5.19 -23.95 3.87
C ARG A 189 -6.67 -24.18 3.71
N LYS A 190 -7.08 -25.45 3.58
CA LYS A 190 -8.49 -25.88 3.57
C LYS A 190 -9.06 -25.92 5.00
N ARG A 191 -10.30 -25.48 5.16
CA ARG A 191 -11.13 -25.70 6.36
C ARG A 191 -11.22 -27.20 6.64
N THR A 192 -11.12 -27.58 7.91
CA THR A 192 -11.36 -28.98 8.31
C THR A 192 -12.85 -29.21 8.55
N CYS A 193 -13.55 -29.78 7.56
CA CYS A 193 -14.88 -30.37 7.77
C CYS A 193 -14.68 -31.75 8.43
N HIS A 194 -15.28 -32.00 9.60
CA HIS A 194 -15.23 -33.33 10.24
C HIS A 194 -16.20 -34.28 9.53
N SER A 195 -15.68 -35.38 8.98
CA SER A 195 -16.45 -36.49 8.43
C SER A 195 -16.99 -37.37 9.56
N GLY A 196 -18.12 -36.96 10.15
CA GLY A 196 -18.97 -37.88 10.91
C GLY A 196 -19.78 -38.74 9.94
N SER A 197 -19.94 -40.03 10.24
CA SER A 197 -20.72 -41.01 9.49
C SER A 197 -22.16 -40.54 9.26
N GLY A 198 -22.41 -39.87 8.13
CA GLY A 198 -23.71 -39.34 7.73
C GLY A 198 -23.63 -37.98 7.06
N GLY A 199 -23.11 -37.94 5.83
CA GLY A 199 -23.18 -36.79 4.93
C GLY A 199 -22.26 -35.62 5.27
N HIS A 200 -21.78 -34.92 4.24
CA HIS A 200 -20.96 -33.71 4.37
C HIS A 200 -21.72 -32.64 5.14
N LYS A 201 -21.47 -32.49 6.45
CA LYS A 201 -22.01 -31.39 7.26
C LYS A 201 -20.97 -30.30 7.45
N CYS A 202 -20.67 -29.57 6.37
CA CYS A 202 -20.22 -28.20 6.51
C CYS A 202 -21.49 -27.33 6.42
N HIS A 203 -22.00 -26.87 7.57
CA HIS A 203 -23.30 -26.19 7.65
C HIS A 203 -23.29 -24.87 6.87
N ARG A 204 -24.10 -24.83 5.81
CA ARG A 204 -24.62 -23.60 5.22
C ARG A 204 -25.72 -23.06 6.14
N LYS A 205 -25.45 -22.00 6.89
CA LYS A 205 -26.55 -21.22 7.51
C LYS A 205 -26.92 -20.08 6.58
N MET A 206 -27.82 -20.37 5.63
CA MET A 206 -28.70 -19.32 5.11
C MET A 206 -29.69 -18.96 6.23
N HIS A 207 -29.77 -17.67 6.60
CA HIS A 207 -31.03 -16.89 6.78
C HIS A 207 -30.88 -15.62 7.67
N THR A 208 -31.53 -14.54 7.18
CA THR A 208 -32.24 -13.39 7.82
C THR A 208 -32.13 -13.20 9.35
N THR A 209 -31.92 -12.02 9.97
CA THR A 209 -32.77 -10.79 9.90
C THR A 209 -32.13 -9.56 10.64
N THR A 210 -32.30 -8.36 10.06
CA THR A 210 -32.49 -6.96 10.59
C THR A 210 -31.62 -6.22 11.65
N ARG A 211 -31.25 -4.98 11.23
CA ARG A 211 -30.95 -3.69 11.94
C ARG A 211 -29.54 -3.51 12.52
N LYS A 212 -28.84 -2.37 12.38
CA LYS A 212 -29.06 -1.06 11.71
C LYS A 212 -27.71 -0.30 11.74
N LEU A 213 -27.10 0.00 10.60
CA LEU A 213 -26.30 1.22 10.32
C LEU A 213 -25.96 1.22 8.82
N SER A 214 -26.14 2.39 8.22
CA SER A 214 -26.40 2.61 6.80
C SER A 214 -25.13 2.59 5.94
N VAL A 215 -24.77 1.41 5.42
CA VAL A 215 -24.61 1.02 4.00
C VAL A 215 -24.48 -0.51 4.06
N GLN A 216 -25.59 -1.23 3.88
CA GLN A 216 -25.59 -2.70 3.86
C GLN A 216 -25.30 -3.18 2.43
N PRO A 217 -24.50 -4.25 2.23
CA PRO A 217 -24.66 -5.11 1.07
C PRO A 217 -26.13 -5.59 1.05
N THR A 218 -26.82 -5.40 -0.07
CA THR A 218 -28.22 -5.81 -0.21
C THR A 218 -28.35 -7.32 -0.06
N MET A 219 -29.43 -7.78 0.57
CA MET A 219 -29.70 -9.17 1.00
C MET A 219 -29.95 -10.17 -0.14
N GLU A 220 -29.28 -10.01 -1.29
CA GLU A 220 -29.49 -10.78 -2.51
C GLU A 220 -28.19 -11.35 -3.10
N ASP A 221 -27.06 -11.38 -2.40
CA ASP A 221 -25.84 -11.89 -3.01
C ASP A 221 -25.77 -13.43 -2.99
N GLU A 222 -25.52 -14.04 -4.15
CA GLU A 222 -25.30 -15.48 -4.33
C GLU A 222 -23.82 -15.77 -4.64
N VAL A 223 -23.40 -17.03 -4.42
CA VAL A 223 -22.00 -17.46 -4.55
C VAL A 223 -21.77 -18.25 -5.84
N LEU A 224 -20.77 -17.86 -6.63
CA LEU A 224 -20.13 -18.68 -7.66
C LEU A 224 -18.77 -19.17 -7.14
N SER A 225 -18.43 -20.42 -7.41
CA SER A 225 -17.38 -21.13 -6.64
C SER A 225 -16.77 -22.31 -7.37
N ASP A 226 -15.53 -22.65 -7.02
CA ASP A 226 -14.79 -23.82 -7.53
C ASP A 226 -14.84 -25.02 -6.56
N GLU A 227 -14.43 -26.21 -7.01
CA GLU A 227 -14.37 -27.49 -6.27
C GLU A 227 -13.50 -27.46 -4.99
N ASN A 228 -12.78 -26.36 -4.75
CA ASN A 228 -11.84 -26.18 -3.64
C ASN A 228 -12.41 -25.35 -2.47
N TRP A 229 -13.66 -25.58 -2.09
CA TRP A 229 -14.36 -24.79 -1.07
C TRP A 229 -13.61 -24.67 0.27
N GLY A 230 -13.64 -23.45 0.83
CA GLY A 230 -13.20 -23.17 2.19
C GLY A 230 -11.69 -23.12 2.34
N THR A 231 -10.98 -22.55 1.39
CA THR A 231 -9.55 -22.24 1.54
C THR A 231 -9.33 -20.80 1.98
N PHE A 232 -8.25 -20.57 2.70
CA PHE A 232 -7.80 -19.23 3.10
C PHE A 232 -6.31 -19.07 2.83
N TRP A 233 -5.88 -17.84 2.58
CA TRP A 233 -4.48 -17.48 2.44
C TRP A 233 -3.97 -16.84 3.72
N MET A 234 -3.13 -17.58 4.44
CA MET A 234 -2.71 -17.17 5.78
C MET A 234 -1.23 -16.82 5.81
N GLY A 235 -0.86 -15.84 6.62
CA GLY A 235 0.54 -15.52 6.92
C GLY A 235 0.75 -15.23 8.40
N SER A 236 2.01 -15.18 8.83
CA SER A 236 2.37 -15.11 10.25
C SER A 236 2.60 -13.67 10.73
N VAL A 237 1.91 -13.27 11.80
CA VAL A 237 2.09 -11.97 12.48
C VAL A 237 2.41 -12.24 13.94
N THR A 238 3.26 -11.40 14.55
CA THR A 238 3.47 -11.45 16.00
C THR A 238 2.87 -10.25 16.71
N ILE A 239 2.31 -10.47 17.91
CA ILE A 239 1.73 -9.43 18.76
C ILE A 239 2.36 -9.51 20.16
N GLY A 240 2.82 -8.39 20.69
CA GLY A 240 3.37 -8.28 22.04
C GLY A 240 4.89 -8.22 22.13
N THR A 241 5.41 -8.16 23.36
CA THR A 241 6.85 -8.17 23.65
C THR A 241 7.16 -9.04 24.88
N PRO A 242 7.76 -10.24 24.72
CA PRO A 242 8.13 -10.88 23.47
C PRO A 242 6.90 -11.19 22.58
N GLY A 243 7.11 -11.24 21.26
CA GLY A 243 6.02 -11.44 20.30
C GLY A 243 5.41 -12.84 20.35
N GLN A 244 4.08 -12.90 20.43
CA GLN A 244 3.27 -14.11 20.35
C GLN A 244 2.80 -14.29 18.89
N SER A 245 3.02 -15.45 18.28
CA SER A 245 2.77 -15.69 16.86
C SER A 245 1.34 -16.12 16.59
N PHE A 246 0.77 -15.62 15.49
CA PHE A 246 -0.55 -15.94 14.99
C PHE A 246 -0.51 -16.17 13.48
N ASP A 247 -1.27 -17.16 13.01
CA ASP A 247 -1.59 -17.36 11.61
C ASP A 247 -2.83 -16.52 11.28
N ILE A 248 -2.66 -15.54 10.40
CA ILE A 248 -3.63 -14.48 10.13
C ILE A 248 -4.15 -14.58 8.71
N ASP A 249 -5.47 -14.44 8.55
CA ASP A 249 -6.12 -14.17 7.28
C ASP A 249 -6.07 -12.67 6.96
N PHE A 250 -5.55 -12.32 5.79
CA PHE A 250 -5.37 -10.94 5.35
C PHE A 250 -6.56 -10.53 4.49
N ASP A 251 -7.40 -9.65 5.02
CA ASP A 251 -8.74 -9.42 4.51
C ASP A 251 -8.92 -7.96 4.04
N THR A 252 -8.98 -7.75 2.73
CA THR A 252 -9.26 -6.41 2.17
C THR A 252 -10.74 -6.00 2.27
N GLY A 253 -11.65 -6.92 2.64
CA GLY A 253 -13.06 -6.67 2.90
C GLY A 253 -13.37 -6.13 4.30
N SER A 254 -12.41 -6.16 5.25
CA SER A 254 -12.55 -5.61 6.61
C SER A 254 -11.37 -4.72 7.01
N ALA A 255 -11.41 -4.12 8.20
CA ALA A 255 -10.42 -3.13 8.66
C ALA A 255 -9.86 -3.38 10.07
N ASP A 256 -10.44 -4.30 10.85
CA ASP A 256 -10.00 -4.56 12.21
C ASP A 256 -8.98 -5.70 12.27
N LEU A 257 -8.02 -5.62 13.19
CA LEU A 257 -7.20 -6.76 13.59
C LEU A 257 -7.82 -7.39 14.85
N TRP A 258 -8.04 -8.70 14.83
CA TRP A 258 -8.42 -9.43 16.03
C TRP A 258 -7.77 -10.81 16.10
N VAL A 259 -7.52 -11.26 17.33
CA VAL A 259 -6.97 -12.59 17.66
C VAL A 259 -7.68 -13.17 18.89
N PRO A 260 -7.76 -14.50 19.03
CA PRO A 260 -8.37 -15.14 20.19
C PRO A 260 -7.55 -14.91 21.45
N GLY A 261 -8.21 -14.57 22.55
CA GLY A 261 -7.61 -14.57 23.88
C GLY A 261 -7.56 -15.96 24.49
N THR A 262 -6.85 -16.11 25.61
CA THR A 262 -6.79 -17.37 26.37
C THR A 262 -8.16 -17.91 26.80
N GLN A 263 -9.19 -17.05 26.86
CA GLN A 263 -10.58 -17.43 27.16
C GLN A 263 -11.32 -18.13 26.00
N CYS A 264 -10.79 -18.05 24.77
CA CYS A 264 -11.42 -18.63 23.58
C CYS A 264 -11.16 -20.13 23.42
N GLU A 265 -10.13 -20.69 24.07
CA GLU A 265 -9.64 -22.06 23.88
C GLU A 265 -9.80 -22.54 22.41
N ASN A 266 -10.50 -23.66 22.17
CA ASN A 266 -10.76 -24.24 20.84
C ASN A 266 -12.08 -23.77 20.19
N SER A 267 -12.74 -22.75 20.75
CA SER A 267 -14.07 -22.33 20.30
C SER A 267 -14.03 -21.27 19.20
N CYS A 268 -12.94 -20.50 19.13
CA CYS A 268 -12.81 -19.35 18.24
C CYS A 268 -12.07 -19.62 16.92
N GLY A 269 -11.61 -20.85 16.70
CA GLY A 269 -10.78 -21.22 15.54
C GLY A 269 -9.28 -21.14 15.85
N GLY A 270 -8.45 -21.61 14.91
CA GLY A 270 -6.99 -21.56 15.06
C GLY A 270 -6.41 -22.50 16.10
N SER A 271 -5.16 -22.27 16.47
CA SER A 271 -4.38 -23.03 17.45
C SER A 271 -3.63 -22.16 18.46
N HIS A 272 -3.51 -20.85 18.23
CA HIS A 272 -2.81 -19.92 19.10
C HIS A 272 -3.79 -18.98 19.81
N THR A 273 -3.44 -18.55 21.02
CA THR A 273 -4.19 -17.55 21.77
C THR A 273 -3.26 -16.48 22.32
N PHE A 274 -3.76 -15.26 22.46
CA PHE A 274 -3.05 -14.13 23.03
C PHE A 274 -3.18 -14.11 24.55
N ASP A 275 -2.04 -14.17 25.22
CA ASP A 275 -1.93 -13.96 26.66
C ASP A 275 -1.35 -12.57 26.95
N SER A 276 -2.22 -11.68 27.43
CA SER A 276 -1.84 -10.32 27.82
C SER A 276 -0.79 -10.26 28.94
N GLN A 277 -0.67 -11.29 29.79
CA GLN A 277 0.29 -11.31 30.90
C GLN A 277 1.73 -11.57 30.42
N LEU A 278 1.89 -12.13 29.21
CA LEU A 278 3.19 -12.44 28.62
C LEU A 278 3.78 -11.27 27.82
N SER A 279 3.02 -10.19 27.61
CA SER A 279 3.49 -9.02 26.85
C SER A 279 3.78 -7.83 27.75
N SER A 280 5.03 -7.38 27.75
CA SER A 280 5.48 -6.17 28.47
C SER A 280 5.00 -4.86 27.85
N THR A 281 4.53 -4.88 26.61
CA THR A 281 4.05 -3.70 25.86
C THR A 281 2.53 -3.63 25.74
N TYR A 282 1.83 -4.64 26.27
CA TYR A 282 0.37 -4.71 26.31
C TYR A 282 -0.24 -3.56 27.11
N LYS A 283 -1.30 -2.97 26.55
CA LYS A 283 -2.15 -1.98 27.22
C LYS A 283 -3.61 -2.32 26.99
N LEU A 284 -4.30 -2.59 28.08
CA LEU A 284 -5.75 -2.73 28.07
C LEU A 284 -6.40 -1.40 27.67
N TRP A 285 -7.32 -1.44 26.71
CA TRP A 285 -8.18 -0.30 26.38
C TRP A 285 -9.56 -0.44 27.05
N ASN A 286 -10.07 -1.67 27.21
CA ASN A 286 -11.33 -1.96 27.90
C ASN A 286 -12.58 -1.35 27.20
N LYS A 287 -12.59 -1.35 25.87
CA LYS A 287 -13.73 -0.99 25.02
C LYS A 287 -14.26 -2.26 24.35
N GLU A 288 -15.58 -2.46 24.31
CA GLU A 288 -16.19 -3.64 23.69
C GLU A 288 -15.87 -3.70 22.17
N PHE A 289 -15.57 -4.90 21.69
CA PHE A 289 -15.38 -5.20 20.27
C PHE A 289 -16.46 -6.18 19.81
N HIS A 290 -17.03 -5.91 18.64
CA HIS A 290 -17.92 -6.81 17.94
C HIS A 290 -17.79 -6.60 16.43
N ILE A 291 -17.66 -7.70 15.69
CA ILE A 291 -17.63 -7.72 14.23
C ILE A 291 -18.52 -8.84 13.69
N GLN A 292 -19.19 -8.57 12.58
CA GLN A 292 -19.98 -9.54 11.82
C GLN A 292 -19.62 -9.44 10.34
N TYR A 293 -19.41 -10.60 9.71
CA TYR A 293 -19.07 -10.72 8.30
C TYR A 293 -20.29 -11.02 7.44
N GLY A 294 -20.16 -10.82 6.13
CA GLY A 294 -21.23 -11.06 5.15
C GLY A 294 -21.70 -12.51 5.11
N ASP A 295 -20.85 -13.46 5.47
CA ASP A 295 -21.19 -14.89 5.56
C ASP A 295 -21.95 -15.26 6.86
N GLY A 296 -22.20 -14.28 7.73
CA GLY A 296 -22.87 -14.45 9.02
C GLY A 296 -21.96 -14.92 10.15
N SER A 297 -20.67 -15.16 9.90
CA SER A 297 -19.69 -15.35 10.97
C SER A 297 -19.51 -14.07 11.78
N SER A 298 -19.10 -14.22 13.04
CA SER A 298 -18.96 -13.07 13.95
C SER A 298 -17.93 -13.33 15.03
N ALA A 299 -17.33 -12.27 15.56
CA ALA A 299 -16.46 -12.34 16.72
C ALA A 299 -16.77 -11.19 17.70
N SER A 300 -16.60 -11.46 18.99
CA SER A 300 -16.81 -10.50 20.07
C SER A 300 -15.68 -10.58 21.09
N GLY A 301 -15.36 -9.44 21.70
CA GLY A 301 -14.26 -9.34 22.64
C GLY A 301 -14.03 -7.94 23.15
N THR A 302 -12.75 -7.61 23.38
CA THR A 302 -12.34 -6.31 23.92
C THR A 302 -11.19 -5.73 23.10
N TRP A 303 -11.28 -4.44 22.80
CA TRP A 303 -10.18 -3.66 22.23
C TRP A 303 -9.01 -3.55 23.20
N SER A 304 -7.82 -3.62 22.64
CA SER A 304 -6.53 -3.57 23.30
C SER A 304 -5.50 -2.89 22.41
N ASN A 305 -4.37 -2.52 22.98
CA ASN A 305 -3.22 -2.00 22.25
C ASN A 305 -1.98 -2.82 22.59
N ASP A 306 -1.21 -3.17 21.58
CA ASP A 306 0.11 -3.78 21.77
C ASP A 306 1.01 -3.50 20.56
N THR A 307 2.23 -4.01 20.55
CA THR A 307 3.14 -3.96 19.41
C THR A 307 2.77 -5.07 18.44
N VAL A 308 2.35 -4.71 17.22
CA VAL A 308 2.08 -5.66 16.13
C VAL A 308 3.27 -5.66 15.19
N THR A 309 3.83 -6.84 14.91
CA THR A 309 5.01 -7.01 14.08
C THR A 309 4.72 -7.88 12.88
N PHE A 310 5.00 -7.34 11.69
CA PHE A 310 4.92 -7.99 10.41
C PHE A 310 6.33 -8.11 9.81
N GLY A 311 6.89 -9.32 9.81
CA GLY A 311 8.28 -9.53 9.41
C GLY A 311 9.25 -8.70 10.26
N SER A 312 9.80 -7.63 9.68
CA SER A 312 10.69 -6.68 10.38
C SER A 312 10.09 -5.28 10.58
N ILE A 313 8.82 -5.06 10.22
CA ILE A 313 8.09 -3.84 10.58
C ILE A 313 7.38 -4.10 11.90
N SER A 314 7.62 -3.24 12.89
CA SER A 314 6.94 -3.28 14.19
C SER A 314 6.20 -1.97 14.41
N ILE A 315 4.89 -2.06 14.62
CA ILE A 315 4.01 -0.93 14.90
C ILE A 315 3.64 -0.95 16.38
N PRO A 316 4.24 -0.07 17.21
CA PRO A 316 3.94 -0.01 18.63
C PRO A 316 2.57 0.65 18.88
N ASN A 317 1.89 0.21 19.94
CA ASN A 317 0.56 0.70 20.34
C ASN A 317 -0.49 0.60 19.21
N GLN A 318 -0.44 -0.46 18.41
CA GLN A 318 -1.44 -0.74 17.39
C GLN A 318 -2.72 -1.26 18.04
N PRO A 319 -3.89 -0.64 17.76
CA PRO A 319 -5.18 -1.18 18.14
C PRO A 319 -5.45 -2.56 17.54
N PHE A 320 -5.94 -3.47 18.37
CA PHE A 320 -6.46 -4.78 17.97
C PHE A 320 -7.47 -5.29 19.01
N ALA A 321 -8.29 -6.27 18.63
CA ALA A 321 -9.23 -6.88 19.56
C ALA A 321 -8.76 -8.28 20.01
N ILE A 322 -8.93 -8.53 21.32
CA ILE A 322 -8.79 -9.85 21.91
C ILE A 322 -10.20 -10.44 22.02
N ILE A 323 -10.50 -11.45 21.21
CA ILE A 323 -11.82 -12.06 21.19
C ILE A 323 -11.95 -13.14 22.26
N ASN A 324 -13.15 -13.26 22.83
CA ASN A 324 -13.50 -14.31 23.78
C ASN A 324 -14.70 -15.15 23.29
N SER A 325 -15.28 -14.80 22.15
CA SER A 325 -16.37 -15.53 21.51
C SER A 325 -16.31 -15.37 20.00
N ALA A 326 -16.54 -16.46 19.27
CA ALA A 326 -16.75 -16.41 17.83
C ALA A 326 -17.83 -17.40 17.39
N ASN A 327 -18.48 -17.09 16.28
CA ASN A 327 -19.46 -17.94 15.60
C ASN A 327 -19.00 -18.13 14.14
N GLY A 328 -19.11 -19.35 13.62
CA GLY A 328 -18.67 -19.70 12.26
C GLY A 328 -17.16 -19.90 12.09
N MET A 329 -16.34 -19.56 13.09
CA MET A 329 -14.86 -19.57 13.00
C MET A 329 -14.20 -20.88 13.49
N LYS A 330 -14.92 -21.76 14.19
CA LYS A 330 -14.34 -22.95 14.84
C LYS A 330 -13.59 -23.90 13.89
N ALA A 331 -13.99 -23.96 12.62
CA ALA A 331 -13.38 -24.82 11.61
C ALA A 331 -12.23 -24.15 10.83
N SER A 332 -11.97 -22.85 11.11
CA SER A 332 -10.91 -22.08 10.48
C SER A 332 -9.53 -22.54 10.95
N LYS A 333 -8.56 -22.48 10.03
CA LYS A 333 -7.15 -22.81 10.29
C LYS A 333 -6.29 -21.60 10.64
N PHE A 334 -6.79 -20.40 10.39
CA PHE A 334 -6.20 -19.17 10.90
C PHE A 334 -6.65 -18.95 12.35
N ASP A 335 -5.83 -18.22 13.09
CA ASP A 335 -6.12 -17.77 14.45
C ASP A 335 -6.97 -16.49 14.43
N GLY A 336 -6.66 -15.55 13.54
CA GLY A 336 -7.31 -14.25 13.49
C GLY A 336 -7.40 -13.66 12.08
N VAL A 337 -8.01 -12.48 12.00
CA VAL A 337 -8.12 -11.70 10.76
C VAL A 337 -7.43 -10.35 10.96
N LEU A 338 -6.71 -9.91 9.93
CA LEU A 338 -6.14 -8.58 9.82
C LEU A 338 -6.78 -7.86 8.64
N GLY A 339 -7.67 -6.93 8.96
CA GLY A 339 -8.31 -6.07 7.98
C GLY A 339 -7.33 -5.10 7.30
N MET A 340 -7.39 -5.06 5.97
CA MET A 340 -6.57 -4.21 5.10
C MET A 340 -7.39 -3.16 4.34
N GLY A 341 -8.67 -2.99 4.71
CA GLY A 341 -9.59 -1.98 4.20
C GLY A 341 -9.35 -0.58 4.80
N TYR A 342 -10.25 0.35 4.49
CA TYR A 342 -10.18 1.72 5.04
C TYR A 342 -10.66 1.74 6.49
N GLN A 343 -10.14 2.69 7.28
CA GLN A 343 -10.54 2.92 8.68
C GLN A 343 -12.07 3.05 8.87
N LYS A 344 -12.79 3.53 7.86
CA LYS A 344 -14.25 3.66 7.90
C LYS A 344 -14.99 2.32 8.11
N LEU A 345 -14.37 1.19 7.76
CA LEU A 345 -14.91 -0.14 8.03
C LEU A 345 -14.59 -0.67 9.42
N SER A 346 -13.74 0.01 10.20
CA SER A 346 -13.41 -0.44 11.55
C SER A 346 -14.65 -0.37 12.44
N SER A 347 -14.98 -1.48 13.10
CA SER A 347 -16.07 -1.55 14.08
C SER A 347 -15.87 -0.57 15.24
N GLY A 348 -14.61 -0.28 15.58
CA GLY A 348 -14.23 0.67 16.62
C GLY A 348 -13.93 2.07 16.11
N GLY A 349 -13.80 2.27 14.80
CA GLY A 349 -13.23 3.49 14.20
C GLY A 349 -11.70 3.58 14.36
N GLU A 350 -11.04 2.46 14.66
CA GLU A 350 -9.60 2.41 14.94
C GLU A 350 -8.76 2.33 13.65
N ILE A 351 -7.53 2.84 13.72
CA ILE A 351 -6.63 2.86 12.55
C ILE A 351 -6.18 1.42 12.24
N PRO A 352 -6.42 0.91 11.02
CA PRO A 352 -5.98 -0.44 10.66
C PRO A 352 -4.45 -0.51 10.54
N VAL A 353 -3.90 -1.72 10.70
CA VAL A 353 -2.45 -1.96 10.77
C VAL A 353 -1.70 -1.39 9.56
N VAL A 354 -2.22 -1.63 8.34
CA VAL A 354 -1.60 -1.15 7.09
C VAL A 354 -1.59 0.37 6.97
N TRP A 355 -2.61 1.04 7.53
CA TRP A 355 -2.67 2.50 7.58
C TRP A 355 -1.69 3.06 8.59
N SER A 356 -1.52 2.41 9.74
CA SER A 356 -0.47 2.77 10.71
C SER A 356 0.90 2.71 10.04
N MET A 357 1.23 1.63 9.31
CA MET A 357 2.49 1.49 8.58
C MET A 357 2.72 2.61 7.55
N TYR A 358 1.67 3.00 6.82
CA TYR A 358 1.73 4.13 5.91
C TYR A 358 1.98 5.46 6.64
N LEU A 359 1.24 5.73 7.71
CA LEU A 359 1.32 6.97 8.48
C LEU A 359 2.65 7.12 9.21
N THR A 360 3.27 6.01 9.63
CA THR A 360 4.59 5.99 10.28
C THR A 360 5.75 5.96 9.28
N GLY A 361 5.47 5.80 7.97
CA GLY A 361 6.49 5.82 6.91
C GLY A 361 7.31 4.53 6.81
N GLU A 362 6.75 3.40 7.24
CA GLU A 362 7.42 2.08 7.22
C GLU A 362 7.39 1.43 5.82
N LEU A 363 6.53 1.93 4.93
CA LEU A 363 6.35 1.40 3.58
C LEU A 363 7.18 2.18 2.56
N SER A 364 7.94 1.46 1.72
CA SER A 364 8.71 2.08 0.61
C SER A 364 7.79 2.77 -0.40
N LEU A 365 6.63 2.18 -0.68
CA LEU A 365 5.57 2.75 -1.50
C LEU A 365 4.25 2.64 -0.72
N PRO A 366 3.29 3.58 -0.86
CA PRO A 366 2.01 3.52 -0.16
C PRO A 366 1.05 2.51 -0.82
N ILE A 367 1.52 1.29 -1.04
CA ILE A 367 0.80 0.20 -1.69
C ILE A 367 1.08 -1.11 -0.96
N PHE A 368 0.17 -2.07 -1.13
CA PHE A 368 0.44 -3.48 -0.89
C PHE A 368 -0.03 -4.27 -2.11
N SER A 369 0.54 -5.45 -2.33
CA SER A 369 0.18 -6.32 -3.45
C SER A 369 0.08 -7.76 -3.01
N PHE A 370 -0.88 -8.49 -3.57
CA PHE A 370 -1.05 -9.92 -3.39
C PHE A 370 -0.70 -10.68 -4.66
N TRP A 371 -0.07 -11.83 -4.49
CA TRP A 371 0.04 -12.86 -5.50
C TRP A 371 -0.45 -14.18 -4.91
N PHE A 372 -1.37 -14.86 -5.59
CA PHE A 372 -1.89 -16.15 -5.20
C PHE A 372 -1.48 -17.19 -6.24
N GLY A 373 -0.77 -18.23 -5.82
CA GLY A 373 -0.40 -19.35 -6.68
C GLY A 373 -1.62 -20.15 -7.15
N SER A 374 -1.53 -20.72 -8.35
CA SER A 374 -2.59 -21.58 -8.89
C SER A 374 -2.39 -23.04 -8.49
N VAL A 375 -3.48 -23.66 -8.03
CA VAL A 375 -3.56 -25.12 -7.78
C VAL A 375 -3.26 -25.92 -9.06
N SER A 376 -3.65 -25.41 -10.23
CA SER A 376 -3.37 -26.06 -11.53
C SER A 376 -1.88 -26.15 -11.87
N THR A 377 -1.05 -25.37 -11.19
CA THR A 377 0.41 -25.33 -11.36
C THR A 377 1.17 -26.00 -10.20
N GLY A 378 0.47 -26.59 -9.23
CA GLY A 378 1.07 -27.27 -8.07
C GLY A 378 1.59 -26.33 -6.98
N TYR A 379 1.20 -25.05 -6.98
CA TYR A 379 1.64 -24.07 -5.99
C TYR A 379 0.50 -23.73 -5.03
N ASP A 380 0.55 -24.28 -3.81
CA ASP A 380 -0.29 -23.87 -2.65
C ASP A 380 0.31 -22.67 -1.90
N THR A 381 1.12 -21.85 -2.59
CA THR A 381 1.86 -20.72 -2.03
C THR A 381 1.44 -19.41 -2.65
N GLY A 382 1.45 -18.36 -1.83
CA GLY A 382 1.13 -16.99 -2.21
C GLY A 382 2.14 -16.03 -1.59
N GLU A 383 2.00 -14.75 -1.91
CA GLU A 383 2.87 -13.70 -1.39
C GLU A 383 2.06 -12.42 -1.15
N LEU A 384 2.18 -11.85 0.05
CA LEU A 384 1.80 -10.49 0.36
C LEU A 384 3.06 -9.62 0.39
N ILE A 385 3.05 -8.52 -0.35
CA ILE A 385 4.10 -7.52 -0.32
C ILE A 385 3.53 -6.21 0.22
N LEU A 386 4.10 -5.72 1.32
CA LEU A 386 3.84 -4.38 1.84
C LEU A 386 4.93 -3.44 1.32
N GLY A 387 4.54 -2.30 0.76
CA GLY A 387 5.48 -1.30 0.27
C GLY A 387 6.00 -1.51 -1.15
N GLY A 388 5.43 -2.43 -1.93
CA GLY A 388 5.90 -2.74 -3.27
C GLY A 388 5.11 -3.83 -3.98
N TYR A 389 5.68 -4.34 -5.07
CA TYR A 389 5.19 -5.46 -5.87
C TYR A 389 6.37 -6.23 -6.48
N ASP A 390 6.13 -7.44 -7.00
CA ASP A 390 7.15 -8.27 -7.65
C ASP A 390 6.87 -8.44 -9.16
N THR A 391 7.75 -7.89 -9.99
CA THR A 391 7.64 -7.94 -11.46
C THR A 391 7.76 -9.34 -12.04
N SER A 392 8.26 -10.32 -11.28
CA SER A 392 8.30 -11.73 -11.71
C SER A 392 6.96 -12.45 -11.56
N LYS A 393 5.99 -11.84 -10.86
CA LYS A 393 4.70 -12.44 -10.50
C LYS A 393 3.54 -12.04 -11.41
N TYR A 394 3.77 -11.13 -12.36
CA TYR A 394 2.78 -10.69 -13.35
C TYR A 394 3.43 -10.41 -14.71
N THR A 395 2.60 -10.27 -15.73
CA THR A 395 3.02 -9.86 -17.08
C THR A 395 2.21 -8.64 -17.51
N GLY A 396 2.74 -7.86 -18.45
CA GLY A 396 2.10 -6.62 -18.91
C GLY A 396 2.18 -5.49 -17.87
N ASN A 397 1.22 -4.57 -17.93
CA ASN A 397 1.14 -3.39 -17.07
C ASN A 397 -0.08 -3.47 -16.14
N PHE A 398 -0.03 -2.76 -15.01
CA PHE A 398 -1.20 -2.59 -14.16
C PHE A 398 -2.27 -1.74 -14.86
N THR A 399 -3.52 -2.19 -14.74
CA THR A 399 -4.71 -1.37 -15.01
C THR A 399 -5.21 -0.85 -13.67
N TYR A 400 -5.32 0.47 -13.53
CA TYR A 400 -5.81 1.10 -12.31
C TYR A 400 -7.26 1.55 -12.49
N ALA A 401 -8.09 1.24 -11.51
CA ALA A 401 -9.43 1.79 -11.37
C ALA A 401 -9.47 2.68 -10.10
N PRO A 402 -10.11 3.86 -10.17
CA PRO A 402 -10.26 4.70 -8.98
C PRO A 402 -11.21 4.04 -7.98
N VAL A 403 -10.93 4.23 -6.69
CA VAL A 403 -11.83 3.80 -5.63
C VAL A 403 -13.12 4.64 -5.68
N SER A 404 -14.28 3.98 -5.80
CA SER A 404 -15.58 4.65 -5.90
C SER A 404 -16.11 5.13 -4.55
N VAL A 405 -15.90 4.33 -3.50
CA VAL A 405 -16.36 4.63 -2.14
C VAL A 405 -15.25 4.30 -1.14
N GLU A 406 -14.72 5.32 -0.47
CA GLU A 406 -13.77 5.14 0.62
C GLU A 406 -14.44 4.38 1.77
N GLY A 407 -13.95 3.16 2.00
CA GLY A 407 -14.52 2.14 2.87
C GLY A 407 -13.96 0.79 2.44
N TYR A 408 -14.51 0.26 1.36
CA TYR A 408 -14.01 -0.93 0.69
C TYR A 408 -12.97 -0.56 -0.38
N TRP A 409 -12.21 -1.55 -0.85
CA TRP A 409 -11.48 -1.44 -2.13
C TRP A 409 -12.46 -1.64 -3.29
N GLU A 410 -13.43 -0.73 -3.37
CA GLU A 410 -14.53 -0.75 -4.34
C GLU A 410 -14.18 0.06 -5.59
N PHE A 411 -14.54 -0.45 -6.76
CA PHE A 411 -14.46 0.25 -8.03
C PHE A 411 -15.69 -0.05 -8.88
N VAL A 412 -15.94 0.79 -9.91
CA VAL A 412 -17.02 0.54 -10.87
C VAL A 412 -16.46 -0.24 -12.05
N ALA A 413 -16.97 -1.45 -12.27
CA ALA A 413 -16.66 -2.27 -13.43
C ALA A 413 -17.60 -1.92 -14.59
N ASP A 414 -17.03 -1.72 -15.78
CA ASP A 414 -17.79 -1.34 -16.97
C ASP A 414 -18.82 -2.41 -17.37
N SER A 415 -18.42 -3.68 -17.32
CA SER A 415 -19.33 -4.80 -17.56
C SER A 415 -18.82 -6.11 -16.97
N VAL A 416 -19.75 -7.02 -16.70
CA VAL A 416 -19.51 -8.44 -16.42
C VAL A 416 -20.10 -9.22 -17.57
N SER A 417 -19.30 -10.10 -18.19
CA SER A 417 -19.74 -10.90 -19.33
C SER A 417 -19.37 -12.37 -19.13
N LEU A 418 -20.24 -13.27 -19.59
CA LEU A 418 -20.01 -14.70 -19.61
C LEU A 418 -19.73 -15.16 -21.05
N SER A 419 -18.61 -15.84 -21.25
CA SER A 419 -18.24 -16.41 -22.55
C SER A 419 -18.36 -17.93 -22.53
N ILE A 420 -19.20 -18.48 -23.41
CA ILE A 420 -19.40 -19.92 -23.60
C ILE A 420 -19.13 -20.25 -25.06
N GLY A 421 -18.04 -20.98 -25.33
CA GLY A 421 -17.58 -21.23 -26.69
C GLY A 421 -17.21 -19.92 -27.41
N SER A 422 -17.83 -19.67 -28.57
CA SER A 422 -17.65 -18.42 -29.32
C SER A 422 -18.66 -17.33 -28.98
N THR A 423 -19.58 -17.59 -28.05
CA THR A 423 -20.64 -16.65 -27.67
C THR A 423 -20.28 -15.94 -26.37
N THR A 424 -20.33 -14.61 -26.38
CA THR A 424 -20.16 -13.77 -25.18
C THR A 424 -21.46 -13.02 -24.90
N THR A 425 -21.97 -13.16 -23.68
CA THR A 425 -23.19 -12.50 -23.22
C THR A 425 -22.84 -11.56 -22.08
N THR A 426 -23.19 -10.28 -22.21
CA THR A 426 -23.07 -9.32 -21.11
C THR A 426 -24.16 -9.59 -20.08
N ILE A 427 -23.75 -9.81 -18.84
CA ILE A 427 -24.62 -10.12 -17.68
C ILE A 427 -25.01 -8.85 -16.94
N ALA A 428 -24.04 -7.94 -16.77
CA ALA A 428 -24.24 -6.66 -16.08
C ALA A 428 -23.35 -5.59 -16.71
N THR A 429 -23.76 -4.33 -16.57
CA THR A 429 -23.01 -3.13 -16.99
C THR A 429 -22.95 -2.14 -15.85
N SER A 430 -21.85 -1.40 -15.71
CA SER A 430 -21.64 -0.37 -14.69
C SER A 430 -21.99 -0.86 -13.29
N ILE A 431 -21.31 -1.91 -12.84
CA ILE A 431 -21.56 -2.58 -11.56
C ILE A 431 -20.44 -2.28 -10.57
N ASN A 432 -20.80 -1.99 -9.31
CA ASN A 432 -19.80 -1.83 -8.26
C ASN A 432 -19.22 -3.20 -7.91
N ALA A 433 -17.90 -3.27 -7.80
CA ALA A 433 -17.17 -4.47 -7.47
C ALA A 433 -16.17 -4.17 -6.35
N ILE A 434 -15.99 -5.12 -5.44
CA ILE A 434 -15.04 -5.02 -4.32
C ILE A 434 -13.94 -6.05 -4.54
N LEU A 435 -12.69 -5.65 -4.36
CA LEU A 435 -11.57 -6.58 -4.24
C LEU A 435 -11.45 -7.05 -2.79
N ASP A 436 -11.84 -8.29 -2.55
CA ASP A 436 -11.85 -8.92 -1.23
C ASP A 436 -10.98 -10.18 -1.20
N THR A 437 -9.81 -10.11 -0.56
CA THR A 437 -8.89 -11.25 -0.39
C THR A 437 -9.36 -12.25 0.67
N GLY A 438 -10.21 -11.84 1.61
CA GLY A 438 -10.81 -12.74 2.61
C GLY A 438 -11.82 -13.71 1.99
N THR A 439 -12.44 -13.32 0.86
CA THR A 439 -13.32 -14.18 0.06
C THR A 439 -12.52 -14.96 -0.99
N THR A 440 -11.77 -15.98 -0.54
CA THR A 440 -10.74 -16.65 -1.36
C THR A 440 -11.25 -17.54 -2.51
N ASP A 441 -12.42 -18.20 -2.38
CA ASP A 441 -12.91 -19.20 -3.37
C ASP A 441 -14.29 -18.86 -3.96
N ALA A 442 -14.72 -17.60 -3.85
CA ALA A 442 -16.05 -17.19 -4.27
C ALA A 442 -16.05 -15.87 -5.03
N ILE A 443 -16.83 -15.82 -6.10
CA ILE A 443 -17.30 -14.56 -6.69
C ILE A 443 -18.72 -14.37 -6.21
N LEU A 444 -18.94 -13.28 -5.48
CA LEU A 444 -20.25 -12.90 -4.98
C LEU A 444 -20.87 -11.85 -5.90
N GLY A 445 -22.18 -11.94 -6.09
CA GLY A 445 -22.90 -10.89 -6.79
C GLY A 445 -24.41 -11.04 -6.66
N PRO A 446 -25.16 -10.04 -7.16
CA PRO A 446 -26.62 -10.03 -7.07
C PRO A 446 -27.25 -11.30 -7.63
N SER A 447 -28.24 -11.84 -6.91
CA SER A 447 -28.93 -13.10 -7.20
C SER A 447 -29.42 -13.16 -8.64
N ALA A 448 -29.93 -12.06 -9.18
CA ALA A 448 -30.40 -12.01 -10.57
C ALA A 448 -29.27 -12.36 -11.57
N TYR A 449 -28.07 -11.83 -11.36
CA TYR A 449 -26.92 -12.07 -12.23
C TYR A 449 -26.32 -13.45 -12.02
N VAL A 450 -26.19 -13.90 -10.77
CA VAL A 450 -25.66 -15.22 -10.45
C VAL A 450 -26.60 -16.32 -10.95
N ASN A 451 -27.91 -16.18 -10.76
CA ASN A 451 -28.90 -17.10 -11.32
C ASN A 451 -28.90 -17.12 -12.84
N ALA A 452 -28.73 -15.96 -13.50
CA ALA A 452 -28.59 -15.90 -14.95
C ALA A 452 -27.34 -16.65 -15.44
N ILE A 453 -26.20 -16.46 -14.77
CA ILE A 453 -24.95 -17.18 -15.06
C ILE A 453 -25.15 -18.68 -14.89
N ASN A 454 -25.69 -19.13 -13.75
CA ASN A 454 -25.91 -20.55 -13.48
C ASN A 454 -26.89 -21.19 -14.46
N SER A 455 -27.94 -20.47 -14.86
CA SER A 455 -28.89 -20.92 -15.89
C SER A 455 -28.20 -21.10 -17.25
N MET A 456 -27.34 -20.16 -17.66
CA MET A 456 -26.58 -20.25 -18.92
C MET A 456 -25.52 -21.36 -18.89
N LEU A 457 -24.98 -21.68 -17.71
CA LEU A 457 -24.03 -22.77 -17.51
C LEU A 457 -24.71 -24.14 -17.32
N GLU A 458 -26.04 -24.19 -17.29
CA GLU A 458 -26.83 -25.39 -16.97
C GLU A 458 -26.43 -26.01 -15.61
N ALA A 459 -26.06 -25.15 -14.65
CA ALA A 459 -25.69 -25.58 -13.30
C ALA A 459 -26.94 -25.89 -12.47
N THR A 460 -26.87 -26.95 -11.68
CA THR A 460 -27.90 -27.35 -10.72
C THR A 460 -27.50 -26.93 -9.31
N TYR A 461 -28.48 -26.47 -8.54
CA TYR A 461 -28.23 -26.05 -7.17
C TYR A 461 -28.25 -27.25 -6.22
N ASP A 462 -27.13 -27.51 -5.56
CA ASP A 462 -27.04 -28.41 -4.42
C ASP A 462 -27.11 -27.60 -3.10
N PRO A 463 -28.01 -27.95 -2.16
CA PRO A 463 -28.13 -27.25 -0.88
C PRO A 463 -26.87 -27.29 -0.02
N THR A 464 -26.02 -28.31 -0.19
CA THR A 464 -24.84 -28.60 0.63
C THR A 464 -23.54 -28.01 0.04
N ILE A 465 -23.40 -28.00 -1.29
CA ILE A 465 -22.16 -27.57 -1.97
C ILE A 465 -22.34 -26.39 -2.93
N GLY A 466 -23.56 -25.87 -3.12
CA GLY A 466 -23.82 -24.74 -4.00
C GLY A 466 -24.16 -25.16 -5.44
N TYR A 467 -24.02 -24.23 -6.39
CA TYR A 467 -24.26 -24.54 -7.80
C TYR A 467 -23.15 -25.44 -8.35
N VAL A 468 -23.55 -26.56 -8.96
CA VAL A 468 -22.66 -27.55 -9.56
C VAL A 468 -23.07 -27.82 -11.01
N ARG A 469 -22.09 -28.10 -11.87
CA ARG A 469 -22.33 -28.53 -13.24
C ARG A 469 -21.86 -29.98 -13.36
N GLU A 470 -22.76 -30.91 -13.65
CA GLU A 470 -22.36 -32.27 -14.04
C GLU A 470 -21.59 -32.18 -15.38
N LYS A 471 -20.39 -32.76 -15.42
CA LYS A 471 -19.52 -32.75 -16.60
C LYS A 471 -20.01 -33.68 -17.69
#